data_AF-A0A561USX8-F1
#
_entry.id   AF-A0A561USX8-F1
#
_cell.length_a   1.000
_cell.length_b   1.000
_cell.length_c   1.000
_cell.angle_alpha   90.00
_cell.angle_beta   90.00
_cell.angle_gamma   90.00
#
_symmetry.space_group_name_H-M   'P 1'
#
loop_
_entity.id
_entity.type
_entity.pdbx_description
1 polymer ?
#
loop_
_entity_poly.entity_id
_entity_poly.type
_entity_poly.pdbx_seq_one_letter_code
_entity_poly.pdbx_strand_id
1 'polypeptide(L)'
;MELIAGNPAAPRTNGTRAAVRGAPSPGETARGRRPSAPSPGETARGGPGDRARGSLLGLAVGDALGAPAENMRPSEIRRRWGRIEGFVSDDPAGTDDTEYAIFSGLLLARHGSALTVTHVERAWRLWIADLDEGPFRGAGFSERGTLENLRRGLAAPISAQHRHAWSDGLAMRAAPFGVFAAGRPAEAARLVAVDGRVSHEGEGIYGGQAVAAGVAAAMTGAGVTSVIAAALSVVPMDSWTARSLRRAVTAAQRTYPDRLTMERAVRSAVVVGGYPWTDLAPEAVGLAFGAFAAARGDFRTAVLTAVNMGRDADTTAAVAGALAGALHGASAIPLPWAQAIGPVRGSCLPSMRGYHVLDIAELLTPAEADERGGEGYGGEPPGPAWPGDGKPEHGSEPPGARPGSGKPGLAGDPDGPCDPCAPCDPCDPCGPCDPCAPNGPDGLCDPCGPGDPLDPDGPCDPCAPCDPCGPCGPCDPCDPLGPVSGAPEDLASVPVAGRTAVG
;
A
#
# COMPACT_ATOMS: atom_id res chain seq x y z
N MET A 1 -6.74 13.49 84.36
CA MET A 1 -5.53 13.35 83.54
C MET A 1 -5.95 13.68 82.12
N GLU A 2 -6.24 14.94 81.79
CA GLU A 2 -5.31 16.07 81.60
C GLU A 2 -4.42 15.91 80.36
N LEU A 3 -4.19 16.93 79.51
CA LEU A 3 -4.84 18.24 79.26
C LEU A 3 -4.35 18.73 77.87
N ILE A 4 -5.17 19.48 77.13
CA ILE A 4 -4.85 20.67 76.27
C ILE A 4 -3.59 20.60 75.34
N ALA A 5 -3.66 20.56 74.00
CA ALA A 5 -4.14 21.55 73.01
C ALA A 5 -3.22 22.77 72.73
N GLY A 6 -3.21 23.29 71.49
CA GLY A 6 -2.71 24.67 71.19
C GLY A 6 -1.77 24.87 69.99
N ASN A 7 -2.30 25.48 68.92
CA ASN A 7 -1.59 26.22 67.84
C ASN A 7 -1.25 27.67 68.37
N PRO A 8 -0.68 28.68 67.65
CA PRO A 8 0.07 28.77 66.37
C PRO A 8 1.34 29.71 66.44
N ALA A 9 1.84 30.11 65.24
CA ALA A 9 2.44 31.43 64.88
C ALA A 9 3.99 31.66 64.81
N ALA A 10 4.39 32.42 63.78
CA ALA A 10 5.68 33.10 63.56
C ALA A 10 5.56 34.61 63.97
N PRO A 11 6.48 35.58 63.68
CA PRO A 11 7.85 35.57 63.09
C PRO A 11 8.88 36.45 63.87
N ARG A 12 10.13 36.64 63.34
CA ARG A 12 11.10 37.79 63.53
C ARG A 12 12.48 37.48 62.85
N THR A 13 12.99 38.25 61.85
CA THR A 13 13.95 39.42 61.90
C THR A 13 15.28 39.13 62.65
N ASN A 14 16.53 39.36 62.18
CA ASN A 14 17.21 40.18 61.14
C ASN A 14 18.58 39.52 60.73
N GLY A 15 19.46 39.99 59.82
CA GLY A 15 19.44 41.09 58.82
C GLY A 15 20.83 41.78 58.56
N THR A 16 21.22 42.05 57.29
CA THR A 16 22.43 42.81 56.78
C THR A 16 23.84 42.24 57.07
N ARG A 17 24.82 42.10 56.13
CA ARG A 17 25.38 43.10 55.17
C ARG A 17 26.32 42.47 54.10
N ALA A 18 26.54 43.23 53.03
CA ALA A 18 27.27 42.92 51.78
C ALA A 18 28.79 42.61 51.84
N ALA A 19 29.30 42.02 50.74
CA ALA A 19 30.65 42.25 50.21
C ALA A 19 30.64 42.25 48.65
N VAL A 20 31.26 43.27 48.03
CA VAL A 20 31.36 43.44 46.57
C VAL A 20 32.84 43.49 46.15
N ARG A 21 33.23 42.64 45.19
CA ARG A 21 34.42 42.74 44.31
C ARG A 21 34.13 41.89 43.06
N GLY A 22 34.47 42.24 41.83
CA GLY A 22 35.04 43.46 41.23
C GLY A 22 35.12 43.21 39.71
N ALA A 23 34.90 44.23 38.87
CA ALA A 23 34.78 44.04 37.41
C ALA A 23 36.14 43.91 36.69
N PRO A 24 36.23 43.16 35.58
CA PRO A 24 37.35 43.22 34.63
C PRO A 24 37.12 44.25 33.51
N SER A 25 38.22 44.74 32.93
CA SER A 25 38.29 45.85 31.97
C SER A 25 37.86 45.47 30.54
N PRO A 26 37.45 46.44 29.69
CA PRO A 26 37.12 46.20 28.29
C PRO A 26 38.34 46.37 27.36
N GLY A 27 38.47 45.52 26.34
CA GLY A 27 39.33 45.81 25.19
C GLY A 27 40.00 44.61 24.51
N GLU A 28 39.26 43.86 23.69
CA GLU A 28 39.69 43.53 22.32
C GLU A 28 38.54 42.95 21.49
N THR A 29 38.41 43.39 20.24
CA THR A 29 37.32 43.00 19.34
C THR A 29 37.78 42.05 18.24
N ALA A 30 36.96 41.01 18.02
CA ALA A 30 36.75 40.32 16.76
C ALA A 30 37.93 39.57 16.08
N ARG A 31 37.84 38.24 16.13
CA ARG A 31 37.80 37.43 14.89
C ARG A 31 36.59 36.49 14.93
N GLY A 32 35.63 36.73 14.05
CA GLY A 32 34.42 35.92 13.96
C GLY A 32 34.73 34.51 13.48
N ARG A 33 34.44 33.50 14.30
CA ARG A 33 34.40 32.11 13.86
C ARG A 33 33.12 31.96 13.03
N ARG A 34 33.24 31.78 11.72
CA ARG A 34 32.08 31.42 10.87
C ARG A 34 31.41 30.18 11.48
N PRO A 35 30.06 30.10 11.52
CA PRO A 35 29.42 28.82 11.80
C PRO A 35 29.90 27.82 10.75
N SER A 36 30.40 26.67 11.21
CA SER A 36 30.76 25.56 10.33
C SER A 36 29.51 25.10 9.58
N ALA A 37 29.64 24.88 8.27
CA ALA A 37 28.57 24.29 7.48
C ALA A 37 28.14 22.94 8.09
N PRO A 38 26.84 22.58 8.02
CA PRO A 38 26.38 21.30 8.54
C PRO A 38 27.04 20.15 7.78
N SER A 39 27.44 19.11 8.51
CA SER A 39 27.97 17.88 7.93
C SER A 39 26.85 17.10 7.21
N PRO A 40 27.07 16.61 5.98
CA PRO A 40 26.09 15.79 5.28
C PRO A 40 25.98 14.42 5.99
N GLY A 41 24.84 14.14 6.64
CA GLY A 41 24.63 12.84 7.28
C GLY A 41 23.48 12.75 8.31
N GLU A 42 23.13 13.85 8.99
CA GLU A 42 21.96 13.85 9.88
C GLU A 42 20.71 14.37 9.15
N THR A 43 19.95 13.46 8.51
CA THR A 43 18.54 13.74 8.23
C THR A 43 17.85 14.01 9.57
N ALA A 44 17.36 15.23 9.77
CA ALA A 44 16.78 15.65 11.04
C ALA A 44 15.68 14.66 11.49
N ARG A 45 15.84 14.08 12.69
CA ARG A 45 14.88 13.10 13.25
C ARG A 45 13.48 13.71 13.29
N GLY A 46 12.49 12.96 12.80
CA GLY A 46 11.11 13.41 12.64
C GLY A 46 10.86 14.36 11.46
N GLY A 47 11.87 14.67 10.63
CA GLY A 47 11.72 15.40 9.37
C GLY A 47 11.21 14.52 8.21
N PRO A 48 10.88 15.11 7.05
CA PRO A 48 10.22 14.40 5.95
C PRO A 48 10.95 13.13 5.49
N GLY A 49 12.28 13.18 5.32
CA GLY A 49 13.07 12.01 4.91
C GLY A 49 13.13 10.89 5.97
N ASP A 50 13.18 11.22 7.26
CA ASP A 50 13.12 10.23 8.35
C ASP A 50 11.74 9.55 8.40
N ARG A 51 10.67 10.30 8.11
CA ARG A 51 9.30 9.78 7.98
C ARG A 51 9.09 8.93 6.74
N ALA A 52 9.67 9.31 5.61
CA ALA A 52 9.65 8.52 4.37
C ALA A 52 10.33 7.17 4.58
N ARG A 53 11.55 7.18 5.12
CA ARG A 53 12.29 5.97 5.50
C ARG A 53 11.51 5.15 6.52
N GLY A 54 10.94 5.78 7.54
CA GLY A 54 10.08 5.13 8.53
C GLY A 54 8.86 4.45 7.90
N SER A 55 8.19 5.10 6.94
CA SER A 55 7.03 4.53 6.26
C SER A 55 7.38 3.30 5.43
N LEU A 56 8.39 3.38 4.56
CA LEU A 56 8.69 2.28 3.63
C LEU A 56 9.47 1.14 4.30
N LEU A 57 10.33 1.42 5.29
CA LEU A 57 10.92 0.38 6.14
C LEU A 57 9.88 -0.22 7.09
N GLY A 58 8.92 0.57 7.57
CA GLY A 58 7.81 0.12 8.40
C GLY A 58 6.89 -0.85 7.66
N LEU A 59 6.66 -0.61 6.37
CA LEU A 59 5.97 -1.52 5.46
C LEU A 59 6.71 -2.87 5.39
N ALA A 60 7.99 -2.86 4.99
CA ALA A 60 8.77 -4.08 4.82
C ALA A 60 8.98 -4.87 6.12
N VAL A 61 9.10 -4.19 7.27
CA VAL A 61 9.11 -4.83 8.60
C VAL A 61 7.76 -5.47 8.94
N GLY A 62 6.65 -4.81 8.60
CA GLY A 62 5.30 -5.33 8.83
C GLY A 62 5.03 -6.59 8.02
N ASP A 63 5.24 -6.49 6.71
CA ASP A 63 5.23 -7.59 5.73
C ASP A 63 6.05 -8.80 6.24
N ALA A 64 7.36 -8.63 6.45
CA ALA A 64 8.25 -9.73 6.84
C ALA A 64 7.95 -10.33 8.24
N LEU A 65 7.27 -9.60 9.13
CA LEU A 65 6.75 -10.11 10.40
C LEU A 65 5.42 -10.86 10.24
N GLY A 66 4.60 -10.45 9.28
CA GLY A 66 3.27 -10.96 9.00
C GLY A 66 3.25 -12.20 8.13
N ALA A 67 4.12 -12.30 7.12
CA ALA A 67 4.14 -13.38 6.14
C ALA A 67 4.13 -14.80 6.75
N PRO A 68 4.84 -15.13 7.85
CA PRO A 68 4.73 -16.46 8.48
C PRO A 68 3.34 -16.77 9.06
N ALA A 69 2.54 -15.74 9.35
CA ALA A 69 1.20 -15.82 9.94
C ALA A 69 0.07 -15.56 8.92
N GLU A 70 0.40 -15.34 7.64
CA GLU A 70 -0.54 -15.23 6.54
C GLU A 70 -1.49 -16.44 6.50
N ASN A 71 -2.76 -16.20 6.18
CA ASN A 71 -3.83 -17.21 6.15
C ASN A 71 -4.12 -17.95 7.47
N MET A 72 -3.39 -17.68 8.56
CA MET A 72 -3.60 -18.37 9.85
C MET A 72 -4.71 -17.74 10.69
N ARG A 73 -5.42 -18.57 11.46
CA ARG A 73 -6.32 -18.08 12.53
C ARG A 73 -5.50 -17.68 13.77
N PRO A 74 -5.95 -16.71 14.59
CA PRO A 74 -5.28 -16.35 15.85
C PRO A 74 -5.03 -17.52 16.82
N SER A 75 -5.86 -18.56 16.80
CA SER A 75 -5.66 -19.78 17.59
C SER A 75 -4.49 -20.64 17.09
N GLU A 76 -4.15 -20.55 15.81
CA GLU A 76 -3.09 -21.33 15.17
C GLU A 76 -1.75 -20.63 15.35
N ILE A 77 -1.73 -19.29 15.20
CA ILE A 77 -0.62 -18.43 15.60
C ILE A 77 -0.26 -18.71 17.07
N ARG A 78 -1.25 -18.69 17.97
CA ARG A 78 -1.06 -19.01 19.39
C ARG A 78 -0.60 -20.43 19.69
N ARG A 79 -1.06 -21.42 18.93
CA ARG A 79 -0.60 -22.81 19.09
C ARG A 79 0.87 -22.97 18.65
N ARG A 80 1.31 -22.22 17.63
CA ARG A 80 2.64 -22.37 17.03
C ARG A 80 3.72 -21.53 17.69
N TRP A 81 3.42 -20.28 18.06
CA TRP A 81 4.40 -19.32 18.61
C TRP A 81 3.95 -18.61 19.89
N GLY A 82 2.75 -18.88 20.40
CA GLY A 82 2.15 -18.05 21.45
C GLY A 82 1.79 -16.67 20.88
N ARG A 83 2.41 -15.59 21.37
CA ARG A 83 2.30 -14.29 20.70
C ARG A 83 3.52 -14.09 19.81
N ILE A 84 3.31 -13.70 18.55
CA ILE A 84 4.41 -13.18 17.73
C ILE A 84 4.84 -11.83 18.33
N GLU A 85 6.10 -11.73 18.78
CA GLU A 85 6.69 -10.53 19.39
C GLU A 85 7.95 -10.02 18.68
N GLY A 86 8.24 -10.58 17.50
CA GLY A 86 9.39 -10.35 16.62
C GLY A 86 9.38 -11.39 15.50
N PHE A 87 10.43 -11.43 14.66
CA PHE A 87 10.49 -12.42 13.58
C PHE A 87 10.48 -13.85 14.12
N VAL A 88 9.74 -14.71 13.42
CA VAL A 88 9.62 -16.15 13.69
C VAL A 88 10.14 -17.02 12.54
N SER A 89 10.80 -16.38 11.57
CA SER A 89 11.59 -16.98 10.50
C SER A 89 13.07 -16.62 10.73
N ASP A 90 13.97 -17.54 10.42
CA ASP A 90 15.43 -17.32 10.52
C ASP A 90 15.97 -16.42 9.39
N ASP A 91 15.20 -16.25 8.30
CA ASP A 91 15.57 -15.47 7.11
C ASP A 91 14.38 -14.56 6.68
N PRO A 92 14.03 -13.55 7.49
CA PRO A 92 12.90 -12.66 7.25
C PRO A 92 13.12 -11.78 6.02
N ALA A 93 12.13 -11.75 5.12
CA ALA A 93 12.08 -10.83 4.00
C ALA A 93 10.62 -10.52 3.66
N GLY A 94 10.42 -9.42 2.95
CA GLY A 94 9.11 -9.07 2.43
C GLY A 94 8.64 -9.98 1.29
N THR A 95 7.33 -10.02 1.09
CA THR A 95 6.59 -10.71 0.04
C THR A 95 6.42 -9.80 -1.20
N ASP A 96 5.37 -10.04 -1.98
CA ASP A 96 4.91 -9.15 -3.01
C ASP A 96 4.48 -7.75 -2.51
N ASP A 97 4.04 -7.60 -1.26
CA ASP A 97 3.79 -6.30 -0.61
C ASP A 97 4.94 -5.31 -0.82
N THR A 98 6.14 -5.70 -0.37
CA THR A 98 7.34 -4.87 -0.47
C THR A 98 7.80 -4.72 -1.92
N GLU A 99 7.74 -5.78 -2.73
CA GLU A 99 8.18 -5.73 -4.13
C GLU A 99 7.27 -4.82 -4.98
N TYR A 100 5.95 -4.86 -4.79
CA TYR A 100 5.02 -3.94 -5.45
C TYR A 100 5.07 -2.52 -4.88
N ALA A 101 5.37 -2.34 -3.58
CA ALA A 101 5.63 -1.01 -3.03
C ALA A 101 6.86 -0.35 -3.69
N ILE A 102 7.92 -1.14 -3.96
CA ILE A 102 9.09 -0.67 -4.73
C ILE A 102 8.69 -0.33 -6.17
N PHE A 103 7.94 -1.19 -6.86
CA PHE A 103 7.39 -0.93 -8.21
C PHE A 103 6.63 0.40 -8.28
N SER A 104 5.67 0.62 -7.38
CA SER A 104 4.87 1.85 -7.31
C SER A 104 5.72 3.08 -6.95
N GLY A 105 6.72 2.91 -6.09
CA GLY A 105 7.67 3.96 -5.75
C GLY A 105 8.57 4.38 -6.92
N LEU A 106 9.04 3.44 -7.74
CA LEU A 106 9.80 3.75 -8.96
C LEU A 106 8.96 4.49 -10.00
N LEU A 107 7.69 4.09 -10.19
CA LEU A 107 6.75 4.81 -11.05
C LEU A 107 6.55 6.27 -10.60
N LEU A 108 6.40 6.50 -9.30
CA LEU A 108 6.27 7.84 -8.73
C LEU A 108 7.56 8.64 -8.82
N ALA A 109 8.73 8.03 -8.60
CA ALA A 109 10.00 8.70 -8.77
C ALA A 109 10.25 9.12 -10.23
N ARG A 110 9.79 8.33 -11.21
CA ARG A 110 9.93 8.63 -12.65
C ARG A 110 8.96 9.69 -13.16
N HIS A 111 7.72 9.70 -12.68
CA HIS A 111 6.63 10.51 -13.25
C HIS A 111 6.03 11.56 -12.32
N GLY A 112 6.27 11.47 -11.01
CA GLY A 112 5.71 12.35 -9.99
C GLY A 112 4.19 12.52 -10.09
N SER A 113 3.72 13.76 -9.91
CA SER A 113 2.30 14.11 -10.08
C SER A 113 1.79 13.93 -11.52
N ALA A 114 2.67 13.80 -12.52
CA ALA A 114 2.32 13.52 -13.92
C ALA A 114 2.20 12.01 -14.23
N LEU A 115 2.10 11.14 -13.22
CA LEU A 115 1.75 9.74 -13.41
C LEU A 115 0.38 9.62 -14.12
N THR A 116 0.32 8.77 -15.15
CA THR A 116 -0.88 8.48 -15.95
C THR A 116 -1.13 6.99 -16.01
N VAL A 117 -2.35 6.57 -16.35
CA VAL A 117 -2.70 5.15 -16.49
C VAL A 117 -1.81 4.47 -17.56
N THR A 118 -1.47 5.20 -18.63
CA THR A 118 -0.54 4.72 -19.68
C THR A 118 0.89 4.51 -19.17
N HIS A 119 1.38 5.35 -18.24
CA HIS A 119 2.68 5.12 -17.60
C HIS A 119 2.67 3.84 -16.76
N VAL A 120 1.61 3.64 -15.97
CA VAL A 120 1.43 2.44 -15.14
C VAL A 120 1.31 1.19 -16.01
N GLU A 121 0.41 1.18 -17.01
CA GLU A 121 0.22 0.02 -17.89
C GLU A 121 1.52 -0.36 -18.61
N ARG A 122 2.28 0.65 -19.08
CA ARG A 122 3.58 0.41 -19.71
C ARG A 122 4.58 -0.24 -18.75
N ALA A 123 4.62 0.16 -17.47
CA ALA A 123 5.47 -0.48 -16.47
C ALA A 123 4.99 -1.90 -16.13
N TRP A 124 3.67 -2.13 -15.98
CA TRP A 124 3.11 -3.48 -15.80
C TRP A 124 3.46 -4.41 -16.96
N ARG A 125 3.46 -3.92 -18.20
CA ARG A 125 3.92 -4.67 -19.39
C ARG A 125 5.42 -4.94 -19.32
N LEU A 126 6.24 -3.89 -19.35
CA LEU A 126 7.70 -3.99 -19.50
C LEU A 126 8.43 -4.59 -18.29
N TRP A 127 7.89 -4.47 -17.08
CA TRP A 127 8.55 -4.90 -15.85
C TRP A 127 7.93 -6.17 -15.23
N ILE A 128 6.83 -6.70 -15.79
CA ILE A 128 6.13 -7.87 -15.24
C ILE A 128 5.54 -8.77 -16.33
N ALA A 129 4.63 -8.26 -17.18
CA ALA A 129 3.80 -9.10 -18.04
C ALA A 129 4.59 -9.71 -19.21
N ASP A 130 5.50 -8.94 -19.80
CA ASP A 130 6.25 -9.26 -21.02
C ASP A 130 7.61 -9.92 -20.72
N LEU A 131 7.96 -10.14 -19.44
CA LEU A 131 9.18 -10.84 -19.04
C LEU A 131 8.99 -12.36 -19.15
N ASP A 132 9.92 -13.05 -19.82
CA ASP A 132 9.91 -14.50 -19.99
C ASP A 132 10.43 -15.23 -18.74
N GLU A 133 9.60 -15.24 -17.69
CA GLU A 133 9.94 -15.77 -16.37
C GLU A 133 9.20 -17.08 -16.05
N GLY A 134 8.46 -17.63 -17.02
CA GLY A 134 7.63 -18.81 -16.87
C GLY A 134 6.31 -18.53 -16.12
N PRO A 135 5.76 -19.50 -15.37
CA PRO A 135 4.54 -19.31 -14.60
C PRO A 135 4.69 -18.16 -13.59
N PHE A 136 3.62 -17.41 -13.38
CA PHE A 136 3.54 -16.32 -12.40
C PHE A 136 3.89 -16.82 -10.98
N ARG A 137 4.89 -16.20 -10.33
CA ARG A 137 5.58 -16.78 -9.15
C ARG A 137 5.21 -16.19 -7.78
N GLY A 138 4.45 -15.11 -7.73
CA GLY A 138 4.00 -14.51 -6.46
C GLY A 138 2.97 -13.41 -6.68
N ALA A 139 2.27 -13.03 -5.62
CA ALA A 139 1.12 -12.13 -5.55
C ALA A 139 -0.29 -12.70 -5.81
N GLY A 140 -1.25 -11.92 -5.32
CA GLY A 140 -2.67 -12.23 -5.19
C GLY A 140 -3.41 -12.48 -6.50
N PHE A 141 -4.71 -12.74 -6.36
CA PHE A 141 -5.56 -13.06 -7.50
C PHE A 141 -5.76 -11.87 -8.45
N SER A 142 -5.65 -10.63 -7.96
CA SER A 142 -5.80 -9.42 -8.77
C SER A 142 -4.63 -9.20 -9.72
N GLU A 143 -3.41 -9.26 -9.22
CA GLU A 143 -2.17 -9.16 -9.99
C GLU A 143 -2.16 -10.23 -11.09
N ARG A 144 -2.53 -11.47 -10.74
CA ARG A 144 -2.64 -12.59 -11.68
C ARG A 144 -3.66 -12.34 -12.79
N GLY A 145 -4.89 -11.94 -12.42
CA GLY A 145 -5.95 -11.65 -13.39
C GLY A 145 -5.61 -10.46 -14.29
N THR A 146 -4.93 -9.46 -13.73
CA THR A 146 -4.41 -8.32 -14.48
C THR A 146 -3.40 -8.73 -15.54
N LEU A 147 -2.39 -9.54 -15.15
CA LEU A 147 -1.36 -10.00 -16.07
C LEU A 147 -1.92 -10.93 -17.15
N GLU A 148 -2.91 -11.78 -16.82
CA GLU A 148 -3.62 -12.60 -17.79
C GLU A 148 -4.36 -11.73 -18.82
N ASN A 149 -5.04 -10.67 -18.38
CA ASN A 149 -5.71 -9.72 -19.26
C ASN A 149 -4.71 -8.91 -20.12
N LEU A 150 -3.62 -8.40 -19.53
CA LEU A 150 -2.58 -7.66 -20.25
C LEU A 150 -1.91 -8.53 -21.34
N ARG A 151 -1.62 -9.80 -21.04
CA ARG A 151 -1.05 -10.78 -22.00
C ARG A 151 -2.01 -11.15 -23.13
N ARG A 152 -3.33 -11.01 -22.91
CA ARG A 152 -4.36 -11.09 -23.97
C ARG A 152 -4.47 -9.82 -24.83
N GLY A 153 -3.66 -8.79 -24.57
CA GLY A 153 -3.72 -7.50 -25.27
C GLY A 153 -4.81 -6.56 -24.76
N LEU A 154 -5.48 -6.88 -23.65
CA LEU A 154 -6.43 -5.95 -23.02
C LEU A 154 -5.65 -4.81 -22.33
N ALA A 155 -6.20 -3.61 -22.38
CA ALA A 155 -5.63 -2.39 -21.81
C ALA A 155 -6.48 -1.89 -20.63
N ALA A 156 -5.95 -0.96 -19.83
CA ALA A 156 -6.70 -0.36 -18.74
C ALA A 156 -7.89 0.49 -19.26
N PRO A 157 -9.07 0.47 -18.59
CA PRO A 157 -9.37 -0.20 -17.32
C PRO A 157 -9.75 -1.68 -17.46
N ILE A 158 -9.94 -2.21 -18.67
CA ILE A 158 -10.40 -3.59 -18.91
C ILE A 158 -9.40 -4.61 -18.33
N SER A 159 -8.11 -4.28 -18.27
CA SER A 159 -7.10 -5.11 -17.59
C SER A 159 -7.46 -5.42 -16.13
N ALA A 160 -8.09 -4.48 -15.41
CA ALA A 160 -8.55 -4.65 -14.04
C ALA A 160 -9.85 -5.48 -13.90
N GLN A 161 -10.52 -5.82 -15.00
CA GLN A 161 -11.83 -6.49 -14.96
C GLN A 161 -11.66 -8.00 -14.84
N HIS A 162 -11.41 -8.45 -13.61
CA HIS A 162 -11.30 -9.86 -13.23
C HIS A 162 -12.00 -10.11 -11.88
N ARG A 163 -12.12 -11.38 -11.49
CA ARG A 163 -13.00 -11.80 -10.38
C ARG A 163 -12.60 -11.27 -8.99
N HIS A 164 -11.37 -10.78 -8.84
CA HIS A 164 -10.78 -10.39 -7.55
C HIS A 164 -10.42 -8.90 -7.43
N ALA A 165 -10.74 -8.06 -8.43
CA ALA A 165 -10.34 -6.64 -8.53
C ALA A 165 -10.63 -5.73 -7.31
N TRP A 166 -11.42 -6.23 -6.35
CA TRP A 166 -11.70 -5.64 -5.05
C TRP A 166 -10.65 -5.95 -3.96
N SER A 167 -9.56 -6.67 -4.29
CA SER A 167 -8.56 -7.10 -3.31
C SER A 167 -7.63 -5.99 -2.81
N ASP A 168 -6.88 -6.28 -1.76
CA ASP A 168 -5.91 -5.39 -1.10
C ASP A 168 -4.55 -5.25 -1.80
N GLY A 169 -4.35 -5.87 -2.97
CA GLY A 169 -3.10 -5.78 -3.75
C GLY A 169 -2.68 -4.34 -4.08
N LEU A 170 -3.64 -3.40 -4.17
CA LEU A 170 -3.35 -1.97 -4.26
C LEU A 170 -3.08 -1.31 -2.89
N ALA A 171 -3.70 -1.79 -1.82
CA ALA A 171 -3.54 -1.27 -0.46
C ALA A 171 -2.15 -1.58 0.13
N MET A 172 -1.63 -2.80 -0.08
CA MET A 172 -0.28 -3.18 0.35
C MET A 172 0.79 -2.24 -0.22
N ARG A 173 0.67 -1.87 -1.50
CA ARG A 173 1.63 -0.99 -2.22
C ARG A 173 1.30 0.51 -2.19
N ALA A 174 0.34 0.94 -1.37
CA ALA A 174 -0.15 2.32 -1.38
C ALA A 174 0.74 3.33 -0.64
N ALA A 175 1.65 2.90 0.24
CA ALA A 175 2.47 3.80 1.07
C ALA A 175 3.36 4.79 0.28
N PRO A 176 4.05 4.41 -0.82
CA PRO A 176 4.83 5.33 -1.67
C PRO A 176 4.04 6.55 -2.13
N PHE A 177 2.77 6.37 -2.49
CA PHE A 177 1.89 7.47 -2.91
C PHE A 177 1.66 8.48 -1.79
N GLY A 178 1.51 8.00 -0.55
CA GLY A 178 1.39 8.85 0.64
C GLY A 178 2.70 9.56 1.00
N VAL A 179 3.85 8.91 0.82
CA VAL A 179 5.18 9.51 1.01
C VAL A 179 5.40 10.65 0.01
N PHE A 180 5.18 10.40 -1.28
CA PHE A 180 5.32 11.40 -2.34
C PHE A 180 4.33 12.57 -2.19
N ALA A 181 3.10 12.27 -1.79
CA ALA A 181 2.05 13.26 -1.56
C ALA A 181 1.91 13.67 -0.08
N ALA A 182 3.03 13.73 0.66
CA ALA A 182 3.07 14.21 2.04
C ALA A 182 2.29 15.52 2.22
N GLY A 183 1.40 15.56 3.21
CA GLY A 183 0.49 16.70 3.47
C GLY A 183 -0.61 16.92 2.45
N ARG A 184 -0.74 16.08 1.40
CA ARG A 184 -1.71 16.21 0.31
C ARG A 184 -2.55 14.93 0.12
N PRO A 185 -3.40 14.52 1.08
CA PRO A 185 -4.12 13.24 1.03
C PRO A 185 -4.97 13.02 -0.24
N ALA A 186 -5.58 14.08 -0.78
CA ALA A 186 -6.36 14.00 -2.01
C ALA A 186 -5.50 13.70 -3.25
N GLU A 187 -4.25 14.19 -3.30
CA GLU A 187 -3.31 13.85 -4.37
C GLU A 187 -2.81 12.42 -4.21
N ALA A 188 -2.52 11.98 -2.99
CA ALA A 188 -2.15 10.59 -2.69
C ALA A 188 -3.22 9.63 -3.21
N ALA A 189 -4.50 9.92 -2.90
CA ALA A 189 -5.66 9.17 -3.35
C ALA A 189 -5.91 9.27 -4.87
N ARG A 190 -5.54 10.38 -5.52
CA ARG A 190 -5.60 10.49 -7.00
C ARG A 190 -4.55 9.60 -7.64
N LEU A 191 -3.29 9.67 -7.19
CA LEU A 191 -2.17 8.95 -7.79
C LEU A 191 -2.28 7.43 -7.59
N VAL A 192 -2.65 6.96 -6.40
CA VAL A 192 -2.86 5.51 -6.18
C VAL A 192 -4.05 4.97 -6.98
N ALA A 193 -5.08 5.79 -7.24
CA ALA A 193 -6.18 5.40 -8.13
C ALA A 193 -5.77 5.40 -9.62
N VAL A 194 -4.69 6.10 -10.01
CA VAL A 194 -4.10 5.98 -11.36
C VAL A 194 -3.37 4.64 -11.51
N ASP A 195 -2.68 4.17 -10.47
CA ASP A 195 -2.10 2.81 -10.44
C ASP A 195 -3.19 1.73 -10.43
N GLY A 196 -4.16 1.88 -9.50
CA GLY A 196 -5.27 0.97 -9.31
C GLY A 196 -6.06 0.70 -10.58
N ARG A 197 -6.28 1.69 -11.45
CA ARG A 197 -7.00 1.53 -12.73
C ARG A 197 -6.42 0.48 -13.70
N VAL A 198 -5.18 0.04 -13.51
CA VAL A 198 -4.61 -1.04 -14.31
C VAL A 198 -4.98 -2.43 -13.77
N SER A 199 -5.24 -2.57 -12.46
CA SER A 199 -5.28 -3.88 -11.78
C SER A 199 -6.45 -4.11 -10.81
N HIS A 200 -7.16 -3.07 -10.38
CA HIS A 200 -8.18 -3.09 -9.35
C HIS A 200 -9.38 -2.20 -9.74
N GLU A 201 -10.54 -2.50 -9.17
CA GLU A 201 -11.78 -1.71 -9.30
C GLU A 201 -12.49 -1.62 -7.94
N GLY A 202 -13.37 -0.60 -7.78
CA GLY A 202 -14.21 -0.45 -6.60
C GLY A 202 -13.43 -0.45 -5.28
N GLU A 203 -13.72 -1.42 -4.41
CA GLU A 203 -13.14 -1.53 -3.06
C GLU A 203 -11.61 -1.67 -3.06
N GLY A 204 -11.00 -2.27 -4.07
CA GLY A 204 -9.54 -2.36 -4.18
C GLY A 204 -8.90 -0.98 -4.36
N ILE A 205 -9.52 -0.15 -5.23
CA ILE A 205 -9.14 1.27 -5.37
C ILE A 205 -9.38 2.03 -4.06
N TYR A 206 -10.55 1.87 -3.43
CA TYR A 206 -10.85 2.56 -2.18
C TYR A 206 -9.90 2.19 -1.04
N GLY A 207 -9.47 0.92 -0.97
CA GLY A 207 -8.45 0.46 -0.03
C GLY A 207 -7.12 1.19 -0.22
N GLY A 208 -6.59 1.19 -1.45
CA GLY A 208 -5.37 1.92 -1.80
C GLY A 208 -5.47 3.42 -1.50
N GLN A 209 -6.61 4.05 -1.81
CA GLN A 209 -6.87 5.46 -1.51
C GLN A 209 -6.82 5.76 -0.02
N ALA A 210 -7.47 4.95 0.81
CA ALA A 210 -7.48 5.11 2.26
C ALA A 210 -6.06 5.02 2.86
N VAL A 211 -5.26 4.04 2.43
CA VAL A 211 -3.87 3.87 2.90
C VAL A 211 -2.99 5.04 2.45
N ALA A 212 -3.00 5.40 1.16
CA ALA A 212 -2.19 6.49 0.63
C ALA A 212 -2.52 7.84 1.30
N ALA A 213 -3.81 8.14 1.50
CA ALA A 213 -4.25 9.35 2.19
C ALA A 213 -3.89 9.37 3.69
N GLY A 214 -3.97 8.21 4.36
CA GLY A 214 -3.51 8.06 5.74
C GLY A 214 -2.02 8.30 5.90
N VAL A 215 -1.18 7.67 5.05
CA VAL A 215 0.27 7.87 5.05
C VAL A 215 0.62 9.34 4.72
N ALA A 216 -0.03 9.96 3.73
CA ALA A 216 0.16 11.38 3.42
C ALA A 216 -0.10 12.32 4.61
N ALA A 217 -1.11 12.03 5.43
CA ALA A 217 -1.35 12.78 6.66
C ALA A 217 -0.29 12.47 7.74
N ALA A 218 0.07 11.20 7.95
CA ALA A 218 1.04 10.77 8.94
C ALA A 218 2.44 11.38 8.70
N MET A 219 2.83 11.54 7.42
CA MET A 219 4.07 12.21 6.98
C MET A 219 4.22 13.66 7.48
N THR A 220 3.14 14.32 7.92
CA THR A 220 3.20 15.67 8.51
C THR A 220 3.37 15.68 10.03
N GLY A 221 3.39 14.51 10.68
CA GLY A 221 3.31 14.40 12.14
C GLY A 221 1.90 14.64 12.71
N ALA A 222 0.86 14.59 11.87
CA ALA A 222 -0.52 14.73 12.31
C ALA A 222 -0.95 13.60 13.25
N GLY A 223 -1.80 13.90 14.24
CA GLY A 223 -2.26 12.89 15.20
C GLY A 223 -3.05 11.75 14.56
N VAL A 224 -3.12 10.60 15.25
CA VAL A 224 -3.83 9.37 14.82
C VAL A 224 -5.25 9.65 14.29
N THR A 225 -6.01 10.52 14.96
CA THR A 225 -7.37 10.91 14.52
C THR A 225 -7.36 11.60 13.15
N SER A 226 -6.37 12.46 12.89
CA SER A 226 -6.21 13.15 11.60
C SER A 226 -5.79 12.19 10.48
N VAL A 227 -4.94 11.22 10.78
CA VAL A 227 -4.55 10.13 9.85
C VAL A 227 -5.78 9.31 9.43
N ILE A 228 -6.61 8.91 10.40
CA ILE A 228 -7.86 8.17 10.15
C ILE A 228 -8.87 9.04 9.39
N ALA A 229 -8.99 10.32 9.74
CA ALA A 229 -9.90 11.24 9.05
C ALA A 229 -9.49 11.48 7.58
N ALA A 230 -8.18 11.60 7.30
CA ALA A 230 -7.68 11.73 5.94
C ALA A 230 -8.01 10.50 5.10
N ALA A 231 -7.77 9.29 5.62
CA ALA A 231 -8.14 8.03 4.98
C ALA A 231 -9.65 7.95 4.67
N LEU A 232 -10.51 8.37 5.61
CA LEU A 232 -11.97 8.39 5.42
C LEU A 232 -12.47 9.50 4.48
N SER A 233 -11.72 10.58 4.29
CA SER A 233 -12.14 11.72 3.47
C SER A 233 -12.05 11.49 1.96
N VAL A 234 -11.31 10.46 1.53
CA VAL A 234 -11.04 10.17 0.11
C VAL A 234 -11.80 8.95 -0.44
N VAL A 235 -12.51 8.22 0.43
CA VAL A 235 -13.31 7.04 0.06
C VAL A 235 -14.81 7.34 0.10
N PRO A 236 -15.64 6.75 -0.80
CA PRO A 236 -17.09 6.93 -0.75
C PRO A 236 -17.67 6.53 0.61
N MET A 237 -18.57 7.35 1.16
CA MET A 237 -19.05 7.17 2.54
C MET A 237 -19.79 5.84 2.75
N ASP A 238 -20.40 5.33 1.69
CA ASP A 238 -21.17 4.11 1.55
C ASP A 238 -20.38 2.93 0.94
N SER A 239 -19.06 3.05 0.75
CA SER A 239 -18.21 1.90 0.41
C SER A 239 -18.10 0.92 1.57
N TRP A 240 -17.76 -0.32 1.27
CA TRP A 240 -17.44 -1.32 2.28
C TRP A 240 -16.16 -0.92 3.04
N THR A 241 -15.13 -0.45 2.35
CA THR A 241 -13.89 0.05 2.96
C THR A 241 -14.17 1.14 4.00
N ALA A 242 -15.01 2.14 3.68
CA ALA A 242 -15.36 3.20 4.62
C ALA A 242 -16.16 2.68 5.83
N ARG A 243 -17.05 1.68 5.64
CA ARG A 243 -17.75 1.01 6.76
C ARG A 243 -16.80 0.20 7.63
N SER A 244 -15.91 -0.60 7.04
CA SER A 244 -14.98 -1.47 7.76
C SER A 244 -13.96 -0.66 8.55
N LEU A 245 -13.37 0.38 7.95
CA LEU A 245 -12.42 1.27 8.62
C LEU A 245 -13.09 1.94 9.84
N ARG A 246 -14.30 2.50 9.68
CA ARG A 246 -15.06 3.06 10.82
C ARG A 246 -15.36 2.02 11.89
N ARG A 247 -15.78 0.80 11.52
CA ARG A 247 -16.10 -0.30 12.46
C ARG A 247 -14.87 -0.75 13.25
N ALA A 248 -13.74 -0.97 12.58
CA ALA A 248 -12.49 -1.37 13.21
C ALA A 248 -11.94 -0.31 14.16
N VAL A 249 -11.88 0.97 13.73
CA VAL A 249 -11.43 2.08 14.58
C VAL A 249 -12.37 2.26 15.79
N THR A 250 -13.69 2.17 15.59
CA THR A 250 -14.67 2.27 16.69
C THR A 250 -14.54 1.11 17.68
N ALA A 251 -14.16 -0.09 17.23
CA ALA A 251 -13.82 -1.19 18.13
C ALA A 251 -12.51 -0.90 18.87
N ALA A 252 -11.44 -0.57 18.16
CA ALA A 252 -10.10 -0.29 18.70
C ALA A 252 -10.06 0.80 19.78
N GLN A 253 -10.97 1.77 19.73
CA GLN A 253 -11.05 2.89 20.69
C GLN A 253 -11.79 2.55 22.00
N ARG A 254 -12.36 1.35 22.14
CA ARG A 254 -13.03 0.93 23.38
C ARG A 254 -12.05 0.44 24.44
N THR A 255 -12.47 0.52 25.70
CA THR A 255 -11.72 -0.08 26.82
C THR A 255 -11.96 -1.60 26.84
N TYR A 256 -10.87 -2.36 26.92
CA TYR A 256 -10.88 -3.83 27.05
C TYR A 256 -10.06 -4.25 28.27
N PRO A 257 -10.36 -5.40 28.90
CA PRO A 257 -9.59 -5.92 30.03
C PRO A 257 -8.16 -6.33 29.63
N ASP A 258 -7.95 -6.70 28.37
CA ASP A 258 -6.68 -7.18 27.84
C ASP A 258 -6.57 -6.99 26.32
N ARG A 259 -5.35 -7.14 25.78
CA ARG A 259 -5.03 -6.94 24.36
C ARG A 259 -5.69 -7.97 23.43
N LEU A 260 -5.86 -9.22 23.88
CA LEU A 260 -6.43 -10.30 23.07
C LEU A 260 -7.95 -10.12 22.93
N THR A 261 -8.62 -9.61 23.95
CA THR A 261 -10.03 -9.22 23.87
C THR A 261 -10.22 -8.02 22.92
N MET A 262 -9.30 -7.06 22.91
CA MET A 262 -9.29 -5.96 21.93
C MET A 262 -9.06 -6.48 20.49
N GLU A 263 -8.02 -7.29 20.26
CA GLU A 263 -7.69 -7.91 18.97
C GLU A 263 -8.88 -8.69 18.41
N ARG A 264 -9.56 -9.49 19.25
CA ARG A 264 -10.79 -10.20 18.89
C ARG A 264 -11.91 -9.24 18.50
N ALA A 265 -12.09 -8.14 19.21
CA ALA A 265 -13.16 -7.19 18.93
C ALA A 265 -12.94 -6.39 17.65
N VAL A 266 -11.71 -5.94 17.37
CA VAL A 266 -11.32 -5.31 16.09
C VAL A 266 -11.52 -6.31 14.96
N ARG A 267 -11.02 -7.54 15.10
CA ARG A 267 -11.17 -8.60 14.10
C ARG A 267 -12.65 -8.91 13.82
N SER A 268 -13.46 -9.17 14.85
CA SER A 268 -14.90 -9.41 14.70
C SER A 268 -15.68 -8.19 14.18
N ALA A 269 -15.11 -6.99 14.23
CA ALA A 269 -15.74 -5.80 13.67
C ALA A 269 -15.64 -5.74 12.13
N VAL A 270 -14.73 -6.46 11.48
CA VAL A 270 -14.55 -6.39 10.01
C VAL A 270 -14.50 -7.75 9.31
N VAL A 271 -13.99 -8.81 9.96
CA VAL A 271 -13.79 -10.11 9.31
C VAL A 271 -15.11 -10.78 8.96
N VAL A 272 -15.27 -11.17 7.69
CA VAL A 272 -16.45 -11.91 7.23
C VAL A 272 -16.29 -13.39 7.58
N GLY A 273 -17.00 -13.84 8.61
CA GLY A 273 -17.03 -15.25 8.99
C GLY A 273 -17.53 -16.14 7.85
N GLY A 274 -16.78 -17.19 7.52
CA GLY A 274 -17.11 -18.12 6.45
C GLY A 274 -16.61 -17.72 5.05
N TYR A 275 -16.08 -16.51 4.86
CA TYR A 275 -15.43 -16.14 3.60
C TYR A 275 -13.99 -16.68 3.56
N PRO A 276 -13.62 -17.51 2.56
CA PRO A 276 -12.36 -18.26 2.60
C PRO A 276 -11.14 -17.36 2.35
N TRP A 277 -11.25 -16.38 1.46
CA TRP A 277 -10.14 -15.51 1.10
C TRP A 277 -9.89 -14.42 2.16
N THR A 278 -8.63 -14.02 2.29
CA THR A 278 -8.14 -13.02 3.25
C THR A 278 -7.88 -11.66 2.62
N ASP A 279 -7.60 -11.65 1.31
CA ASP A 279 -7.24 -10.54 0.42
C ASP A 279 -8.34 -9.46 0.21
N LEU A 280 -9.29 -9.31 1.14
CA LEU A 280 -10.37 -8.34 1.03
C LEU A 280 -9.86 -6.93 1.42
N ALA A 281 -9.73 -6.00 0.46
CA ALA A 281 -9.36 -4.61 0.76
C ALA A 281 -10.15 -3.95 1.90
N PRO A 282 -11.48 -4.08 2.00
CA PRO A 282 -12.23 -3.55 3.14
C PRO A 282 -11.84 -4.18 4.47
N GLU A 283 -11.46 -5.45 4.48
CA GLU A 283 -11.08 -6.20 5.67
C GLU A 283 -9.65 -5.86 6.10
N ALA A 284 -8.67 -5.97 5.18
CA ALA A 284 -7.27 -5.71 5.49
C ALA A 284 -7.02 -4.25 5.88
N VAL A 285 -7.59 -3.28 5.14
CA VAL A 285 -7.53 -1.86 5.54
C VAL A 285 -8.25 -1.62 6.87
N GLY A 286 -9.37 -2.32 7.11
CA GLY A 286 -10.05 -2.30 8.40
C GLY A 286 -9.15 -2.77 9.56
N LEU A 287 -8.55 -3.95 9.42
CA LEU A 287 -7.65 -4.55 10.42
C LEU A 287 -6.41 -3.68 10.66
N ALA A 288 -5.76 -3.18 9.60
CA ALA A 288 -4.57 -2.34 9.71
C ALA A 288 -4.83 -1.00 10.42
N PHE A 289 -5.88 -0.26 10.02
CA PHE A 289 -6.28 0.98 10.70
C PHE A 289 -6.81 0.72 12.11
N GLY A 290 -7.45 -0.42 12.36
CA GLY A 290 -7.85 -0.86 13.69
C GLY A 290 -6.64 -1.11 14.61
N ALA A 291 -5.62 -1.81 14.13
CA ALA A 291 -4.38 -2.05 14.85
C ALA A 291 -3.61 -0.76 15.14
N PHE A 292 -3.47 0.11 14.13
CA PHE A 292 -2.87 1.45 14.28
C PHE A 292 -3.61 2.32 15.30
N ALA A 293 -4.96 2.32 15.28
CA ALA A 293 -5.78 3.05 16.24
C ALA A 293 -5.65 2.50 17.67
N ALA A 294 -5.68 1.16 17.84
CA ALA A 294 -5.52 0.50 19.14
C ALA A 294 -4.14 0.77 19.77
N ALA A 295 -3.10 0.77 18.93
CA ALA A 295 -1.74 1.14 19.32
C ALA A 295 -1.55 2.64 19.61
N ARG A 296 -2.54 3.48 19.28
CA ARG A 296 -2.43 4.96 19.30
C ARG A 296 -1.21 5.46 18.51
N GLY A 297 -0.92 4.81 17.38
CA GLY A 297 0.21 5.11 16.50
C GLY A 297 1.54 4.46 16.87
N ASP A 298 1.68 3.84 18.05
CA ASP A 298 2.93 3.17 18.44
C ASP A 298 3.31 2.05 17.45
N PHE A 299 4.50 2.16 16.85
CA PHE A 299 4.94 1.29 15.77
C PHE A 299 4.95 -0.19 16.16
N ARG A 300 5.63 -0.53 17.27
CA ARG A 300 5.76 -1.92 17.73
C ARG A 300 4.40 -2.52 18.06
N THR A 301 3.53 -1.77 18.74
CA THR A 301 2.20 -2.24 19.12
C THR A 301 1.28 -2.38 17.91
N ALA A 302 1.33 -1.45 16.95
CA ALA A 302 0.50 -1.50 15.74
C ALA A 302 0.81 -2.74 14.90
N VAL A 303 2.08 -2.93 14.55
CA VAL A 303 2.55 -4.07 13.74
C VAL A 303 2.24 -5.40 14.44
N LEU A 304 2.61 -5.56 15.71
CA LEU A 304 2.34 -6.82 16.43
C LEU A 304 0.84 -7.07 16.66
N THR A 305 0.01 -6.03 16.73
CA THR A 305 -1.46 -6.19 16.82
C THR A 305 -2.02 -6.69 15.50
N ALA A 306 -1.58 -6.14 14.36
CA ALA A 306 -1.98 -6.61 13.03
C ALA A 306 -1.61 -8.09 12.82
N VAL A 307 -0.32 -8.44 12.95
CA VAL A 307 0.18 -9.81 12.77
C VAL A 307 -0.59 -10.84 13.61
N ASN A 308 -0.87 -10.53 14.89
CA ASN A 308 -1.54 -11.49 15.78
C ASN A 308 -3.07 -11.60 15.57
N MET A 309 -3.69 -10.76 14.73
CA MET A 309 -5.08 -10.93 14.27
C MET A 309 -5.23 -11.98 13.14
N GLY A 310 -4.11 -12.37 12.50
CA GLY A 310 -4.09 -13.32 11.38
C GLY A 310 -4.88 -12.80 10.18
N ARG A 311 -5.39 -13.73 9.34
CA ARG A 311 -5.90 -13.43 7.98
C ARG A 311 -4.74 -12.95 7.11
N ASP A 312 -4.84 -11.80 6.45
CA ASP A 312 -3.79 -11.18 5.63
C ASP A 312 -2.75 -10.51 6.53
N ALA A 313 -1.92 -11.33 7.18
CA ALA A 313 -1.12 -10.91 8.34
C ALA A 313 0.09 -10.04 7.94
N ASP A 314 0.67 -10.31 6.76
CA ASP A 314 1.60 -9.46 6.01
C ASP A 314 0.94 -8.14 5.62
N THR A 315 -0.06 -8.13 4.73
CA THR A 315 -0.73 -6.90 4.25
C THR A 315 -1.18 -5.99 5.38
N THR A 316 -1.85 -6.55 6.39
CA THR A 316 -2.36 -5.75 7.51
C THR A 316 -1.25 -5.17 8.37
N ALA A 317 -0.13 -5.88 8.53
CA ALA A 317 1.03 -5.43 9.28
C ALA A 317 1.89 -4.44 8.48
N ALA A 318 2.03 -4.65 7.18
CA ALA A 318 2.70 -3.76 6.24
C ALA A 318 2.02 -2.39 6.20
N VAL A 319 0.70 -2.35 6.05
CA VAL A 319 -0.09 -1.10 6.11
C VAL A 319 -0.02 -0.45 7.49
N ALA A 320 -0.16 -1.21 8.58
CA ALA A 320 -0.06 -0.67 9.94
C ALA A 320 1.34 -0.10 10.25
N GLY A 321 2.39 -0.78 9.79
CA GLY A 321 3.79 -0.38 9.89
C GLY A 321 4.09 0.87 9.05
N ALA A 322 3.55 0.98 7.84
CA ALA A 322 3.67 2.16 7.00
C ALA A 322 3.06 3.40 7.67
N LEU A 323 1.86 3.29 8.22
CA LEU A 323 1.18 4.39 8.92
C LEU A 323 1.94 4.84 10.18
N ALA A 324 2.35 3.90 11.04
CA ALA A 324 3.09 4.21 12.26
C ALA A 324 4.52 4.72 11.99
N GLY A 325 5.17 4.17 10.96
CA GLY A 325 6.49 4.58 10.50
C GLY A 325 6.50 6.00 9.92
N ALA A 326 5.50 6.35 9.11
CA ALA A 326 5.29 7.72 8.63
C ALA A 326 5.03 8.70 9.79
N LEU A 327 4.30 8.26 10.83
CA LEU A 327 3.94 9.07 11.99
C LEU A 327 5.12 9.36 12.94
N HIS A 328 6.09 8.46 13.05
CA HIS A 328 7.16 8.56 14.05
C HIS A 328 8.60 8.52 13.50
N GLY A 329 8.79 8.28 12.21
CA GLY A 329 10.11 8.19 11.56
C GLY A 329 10.77 6.82 11.75
N ALA A 330 11.88 6.59 11.04
CA ALA A 330 12.61 5.32 11.10
C ALA A 330 13.10 4.99 12.51
N SER A 331 13.35 6.01 13.34
CA SER A 331 13.77 5.84 14.74
C SER A 331 12.72 5.18 15.67
N ALA A 332 11.46 5.03 15.24
CA ALA A 332 10.43 4.30 15.98
C ALA A 332 10.46 2.78 15.73
N ILE A 333 11.15 2.33 14.69
CA ILE A 333 11.28 0.91 14.34
C ILE A 333 12.34 0.28 15.26
N PRO A 334 12.06 -0.85 15.93
CA PRO A 334 13.08 -1.56 16.70
C PRO A 334 14.31 -1.87 15.83
N LEU A 335 15.50 -1.46 16.28
CA LEU A 335 16.73 -1.58 15.49
C LEU A 335 16.99 -3.00 14.94
N PRO A 336 16.78 -4.10 15.70
CA PRO A 336 16.93 -5.46 15.17
C PRO A 336 15.93 -5.81 14.06
N TRP A 337 14.78 -5.13 13.99
CA TRP A 337 13.81 -5.32 12.90
C TRP A 337 14.23 -4.53 11.66
N ALA A 338 14.61 -3.27 11.86
CA ALA A 338 15.14 -2.41 10.80
C ALA A 338 16.37 -3.02 10.10
N GLN A 339 17.28 -3.64 10.86
CA GLN A 339 18.51 -4.25 10.34
C GLN A 339 18.32 -5.60 9.63
N ALA A 340 17.19 -6.26 9.83
CA ALA A 340 16.91 -7.55 9.19
C ALA A 340 16.34 -7.39 7.77
N ILE A 341 15.74 -6.23 7.46
CA ILE A 341 15.27 -5.93 6.11
C ILE A 341 16.48 -5.62 5.23
N GLY A 342 16.72 -6.49 4.25
CA GLY A 342 17.68 -6.29 3.18
C GLY A 342 16.99 -5.99 1.84
N PRO A 343 17.76 -5.88 0.74
CA PRO A 343 17.20 -5.68 -0.59
C PRO A 343 16.24 -6.80 -0.98
N VAL A 344 15.18 -6.49 -1.73
CA VAL A 344 14.16 -7.48 -2.07
C VAL A 344 14.73 -8.58 -2.97
N ARG A 345 14.23 -9.80 -2.77
CA ARG A 345 14.72 -11.00 -3.44
C ARG A 345 14.27 -11.07 -4.90
N GLY A 346 13.25 -10.31 -5.31
CA GLY A 346 12.59 -10.47 -6.60
C GLY A 346 12.01 -11.88 -6.71
N SER A 347 11.19 -12.25 -5.72
CA SER A 347 10.51 -13.54 -5.61
C SER A 347 9.17 -13.51 -6.36
N CYS A 348 8.47 -12.38 -6.29
CA CYS A 348 7.26 -12.08 -7.04
C CYS A 348 7.58 -11.28 -8.31
N LEU A 349 8.37 -10.22 -8.18
CA LEU A 349 8.79 -9.31 -9.24
C LEU A 349 10.31 -9.35 -9.41
N PRO A 350 10.88 -10.23 -10.26
CA PRO A 350 12.33 -10.32 -10.44
C PRO A 350 12.97 -9.03 -10.97
N SER A 351 12.20 -8.19 -11.68
CA SER A 351 12.58 -6.83 -12.08
C SER A 351 12.86 -5.86 -10.92
N MET A 352 12.34 -6.17 -9.72
CA MET A 352 12.58 -5.40 -8.48
C MET A 352 13.75 -5.96 -7.65
N ARG A 353 14.38 -7.08 -8.06
CA ARG A 353 15.48 -7.71 -7.32
C ARG A 353 16.61 -6.73 -7.03
N GLY A 354 17.04 -6.67 -5.77
CA GLY A 354 18.19 -5.87 -5.35
C GLY A 354 17.91 -4.40 -5.06
N TYR A 355 16.68 -3.92 -5.28
CA TYR A 355 16.25 -2.61 -4.76
C TYR A 355 15.99 -2.68 -3.25
N HIS A 356 16.23 -1.58 -2.54
CA HIS A 356 15.87 -1.43 -1.13
C HIS A 356 14.78 -0.38 -0.93
N VAL A 357 13.87 -0.61 0.03
CA VAL A 357 12.80 0.34 0.38
C VAL A 357 13.30 1.72 0.85
N LEU A 358 14.53 1.79 1.36
CA LEU A 358 15.15 3.06 1.73
C LEU A 358 15.61 3.87 0.51
N ASP A 359 16.05 3.22 -0.57
CA ASP A 359 16.42 3.90 -1.82
C ASP A 359 15.19 4.60 -2.41
N ILE A 360 14.04 3.90 -2.37
CA ILE A 360 12.74 4.44 -2.78
C ILE A 360 12.31 5.60 -1.88
N ALA A 361 12.54 5.52 -0.56
CA ALA A 361 12.22 6.63 0.35
C ALA A 361 13.02 7.90 0.01
N GLU A 362 14.28 7.74 -0.37
CA GLU A 362 15.16 8.84 -0.78
C GLU A 362 14.77 9.41 -2.16
N LEU A 363 14.45 8.57 -3.14
CA LEU A 363 13.93 8.99 -4.45
C LEU A 363 12.62 9.79 -4.35
N LEU A 364 11.74 9.45 -3.40
CA LEU A 364 10.47 10.13 -3.18
C LEU A 364 10.55 11.35 -2.26
N THR A 365 11.66 11.52 -1.53
CA THR A 365 11.92 12.71 -0.71
C THR A 365 13.32 13.28 -0.96
N PRO A 366 13.61 13.73 -2.21
CA PRO A 366 14.87 14.40 -2.49
C PRO A 366 15.03 15.59 -1.54
N ALA A 367 16.22 15.72 -0.95
CA ALA A 367 16.54 16.87 -0.11
C ALA A 367 16.31 18.16 -0.91
N GLU A 368 15.73 19.18 -0.27
CA GLU A 368 15.55 20.51 -0.88
C GLU A 368 16.90 20.95 -1.48
N ALA A 369 16.94 21.11 -2.80
CA ALA A 369 18.13 21.56 -3.48
C ALA A 369 18.46 22.97 -2.95
N ASP A 370 19.56 23.11 -2.22
CA ASP A 370 19.96 24.38 -1.61
C ASP A 370 20.09 25.42 -2.73
N GLU A 371 19.18 26.41 -2.78
CA GLU A 371 19.11 27.46 -3.81
C GLU A 371 20.28 28.46 -3.74
N ARG A 372 21.44 28.00 -3.27
CA ARG A 372 22.73 28.71 -3.17
C ARG A 372 23.83 27.91 -3.86
N GLY A 373 23.62 27.64 -5.14
CA GLY A 373 24.54 26.85 -5.98
C GLY A 373 24.52 27.21 -7.46
N GLY A 374 24.14 28.44 -7.81
CA GLY A 374 24.18 28.92 -9.19
C GLY A 374 25.60 29.23 -9.66
N GLU A 375 26.40 28.21 -9.98
CA GLU A 375 27.59 28.31 -10.84
C GLU A 375 27.90 26.94 -11.46
N GLY A 376 28.26 26.93 -12.75
CA GLY A 376 28.01 25.76 -13.61
C GLY A 376 29.00 24.60 -13.47
N TYR A 377 28.46 23.38 -13.43
CA TYR A 377 29.12 22.19 -13.97
C TYR A 377 28.17 21.51 -14.97
N GLY A 378 28.56 21.51 -16.24
CA GLY A 378 27.81 20.85 -17.31
C GLY A 378 28.02 19.34 -17.23
N GLY A 379 27.07 18.64 -16.61
CA GLY A 379 27.11 17.20 -16.40
C GLY A 379 25.97 16.80 -15.50
N GLU A 380 24.79 16.58 -16.10
CA GLU A 380 23.65 16.00 -15.40
C GLU A 380 24.09 14.65 -14.81
N PRO A 381 23.95 14.42 -13.49
CA PRO A 381 24.32 13.14 -12.91
C PRO A 381 23.49 12.04 -13.58
N PRO A 382 24.05 10.85 -13.84
CA PRO A 382 23.29 9.76 -14.44
C PRO A 382 22.08 9.47 -13.55
N GLY A 383 20.87 9.66 -14.11
CA GLY A 383 19.63 9.36 -13.42
C GLY A 383 19.57 7.88 -13.01
N PRO A 384 18.68 7.52 -12.05
CA PRO A 384 18.54 6.14 -11.61
C PRO A 384 18.25 5.23 -12.82
N ALA A 385 18.94 4.09 -12.88
CA ALA A 385 18.77 3.11 -13.94
C ALA A 385 17.41 2.41 -13.77
N TRP A 386 16.44 2.77 -14.60
CA TRP A 386 15.10 2.18 -14.53
C TRP A 386 15.09 0.74 -15.05
N PRO A 387 14.23 -0.16 -14.50
CA PRO A 387 14.04 -1.47 -15.08
C PRO A 387 13.65 -1.38 -16.56
N GLY A 388 14.25 -2.22 -17.40
CA GLY A 388 13.95 -2.25 -18.85
C GLY A 388 14.49 -1.08 -19.70
N ASP A 389 15.22 -0.10 -19.14
CA ASP A 389 15.88 0.94 -19.94
C ASP A 389 17.19 0.43 -20.62
N GLY A 390 17.58 -0.83 -20.38
CA GLY A 390 18.66 -1.50 -21.10
C GLY A 390 18.24 -1.92 -22.51
N LYS A 391 19.08 -1.62 -23.52
CA LYS A 391 19.00 -2.32 -24.82
C LYS A 391 19.16 -3.82 -24.61
N PRO A 392 18.54 -4.69 -25.43
CA PRO A 392 18.87 -6.10 -25.42
C PRO A 392 20.35 -6.27 -25.75
N GLU A 393 21.13 -6.69 -24.76
CA GLU A 393 22.52 -7.08 -24.99
C GLU A 393 22.49 -8.35 -25.84
N HIS A 394 23.05 -8.28 -27.05
CA HIS A 394 23.24 -9.47 -27.87
C HIS A 394 24.10 -10.47 -27.09
N GLY A 395 23.52 -11.63 -26.80
CA GLY A 395 24.09 -12.60 -25.88
C GLY A 395 25.53 -12.97 -26.26
N SER A 396 26.42 -12.92 -25.27
CA SER A 396 27.77 -13.43 -25.39
C SER A 396 27.75 -14.95 -25.56
N GLU A 397 27.94 -15.45 -26.78
CA GLU A 397 28.15 -16.88 -27.02
C GLU A 397 29.42 -17.38 -26.30
N PRO A 398 29.41 -18.59 -25.72
CA PRO A 398 30.61 -19.20 -25.15
C PRO A 398 31.58 -19.66 -26.27
N PRO A 399 32.91 -19.51 -26.08
CA PRO A 399 33.87 -19.79 -27.15
C PRO A 399 34.15 -21.30 -27.32
N GLY A 400 33.83 -21.89 -28.49
CA GLY A 400 34.11 -23.32 -28.65
C GLY A 400 33.75 -24.09 -29.93
N ALA A 401 33.87 -23.52 -31.15
CA ALA A 401 33.87 -24.34 -32.36
C ALA A 401 34.77 -23.77 -33.48
N ARG A 402 35.53 -24.64 -34.18
CA ARG A 402 36.39 -24.26 -35.33
C ARG A 402 35.59 -24.27 -36.64
N PRO A 403 35.94 -23.43 -37.63
CA PRO A 403 35.15 -23.27 -38.86
C PRO A 403 35.36 -24.41 -39.87
N GLY A 404 34.26 -24.85 -40.49
CA GLY A 404 34.24 -25.76 -41.65
C GLY A 404 33.87 -25.02 -42.94
N SER A 405 34.58 -25.30 -44.03
CA SER A 405 34.50 -24.64 -45.34
C SER A 405 33.17 -24.85 -46.11
N GLY A 406 32.67 -23.81 -46.84
CA GLY A 406 31.37 -23.92 -47.52
C GLY A 406 30.99 -23.04 -48.75
N LYS A 407 31.88 -22.22 -49.36
CA LYS A 407 31.70 -21.47 -50.65
C LYS A 407 30.52 -20.46 -50.81
N PRO A 408 30.59 -19.50 -51.79
CA PRO A 408 29.69 -18.34 -51.86
C PRO A 408 28.76 -18.25 -53.10
N GLY A 409 27.72 -17.40 -52.99
CA GLY A 409 26.81 -16.95 -54.07
C GLY A 409 25.37 -16.83 -53.55
N LEU A 410 24.52 -15.87 -53.96
CA LEU A 410 24.60 -14.72 -54.87
C LEU A 410 23.66 -13.60 -54.36
N ALA A 411 23.71 -12.40 -54.96
CA ALA A 411 22.63 -11.41 -54.86
C ALA A 411 21.31 -12.01 -55.41
N GLY A 412 20.11 -11.61 -55.00
CA GLY A 412 19.69 -10.30 -54.49
C GLY A 412 18.76 -9.67 -55.54
N ASP A 413 17.48 -10.03 -55.50
CA ASP A 413 16.41 -9.57 -56.39
C ASP A 413 15.18 -9.19 -55.53
N PRO A 414 14.29 -8.28 -55.99
CA PRO A 414 13.30 -7.64 -55.13
C PRO A 414 12.00 -8.43 -54.94
N ASP A 415 11.38 -8.27 -53.77
CA ASP A 415 10.12 -8.92 -53.41
C ASP A 415 8.95 -8.51 -54.33
N GLY A 416 8.32 -9.50 -54.96
CA GLY A 416 7.01 -9.36 -55.60
C GLY A 416 5.86 -9.39 -54.59
N PRO A 417 4.67 -8.88 -54.93
CA PRO A 417 3.54 -8.84 -54.01
C PRO A 417 3.05 -10.25 -53.65
N CYS A 418 2.82 -10.50 -52.36
CA CYS A 418 2.30 -11.77 -51.87
C CYS A 418 0.83 -11.98 -52.28
N ASP A 419 0.48 -13.19 -52.71
CA ASP A 419 -0.92 -13.58 -52.93
C ASP A 419 -1.74 -13.55 -51.63
N PRO A 420 -3.06 -13.28 -51.68
CA PRO A 420 -3.90 -13.27 -50.50
C PRO A 420 -4.08 -14.68 -49.93
N CYS A 421 -3.93 -14.83 -48.61
CA CYS A 421 -4.26 -16.08 -47.93
C CYS A 421 -5.75 -16.41 -48.10
N ALA A 422 -6.06 -17.68 -48.40
CA ALA A 422 -7.43 -18.18 -48.40
C ALA A 422 -8.05 -18.08 -46.98
N PRO A 423 -9.36 -17.79 -46.86
CA PRO A 423 -10.03 -17.74 -45.57
C PRO A 423 -10.02 -19.13 -44.91
N CYS A 424 -9.78 -19.16 -43.60
CA CYS A 424 -9.87 -20.39 -42.81
C CYS A 424 -11.34 -20.83 -42.65
N ASP A 425 -11.59 -22.13 -42.73
CA ASP A 425 -12.90 -22.70 -42.40
C ASP A 425 -13.25 -22.44 -40.92
N PRO A 426 -14.53 -22.16 -40.59
CA PRO A 426 -14.96 -21.96 -39.22
C PRO A 426 -14.85 -23.25 -38.40
N CYS A 427 -14.34 -23.16 -37.18
CA CYS A 427 -14.24 -24.31 -36.28
C CYS A 427 -15.63 -24.79 -35.83
N ASP A 428 -15.83 -26.11 -35.80
CA ASP A 428 -17.03 -26.73 -35.23
C ASP A 428 -17.20 -26.35 -33.74
N PRO A 429 -18.45 -26.18 -33.26
CA PRO A 429 -18.71 -25.88 -31.86
C PRO A 429 -18.33 -27.05 -30.95
N CYS A 430 -17.61 -26.75 -29.86
CA CYS A 430 -17.24 -27.74 -28.86
C CYS A 430 -18.49 -28.38 -28.22
N GLY A 431 -18.54 -29.71 -28.17
CA GLY A 431 -19.58 -30.43 -27.42
C GLY A 431 -19.50 -30.16 -25.90
N PRO A 432 -20.59 -30.38 -25.16
CA PRO A 432 -20.60 -30.18 -23.71
C PRO A 432 -19.66 -31.17 -23.02
N CYS A 433 -18.95 -30.70 -21.98
CA CYS A 433 -18.06 -31.54 -21.19
C CYS A 433 -18.84 -32.57 -20.35
N ASP A 434 -18.33 -33.80 -20.29
CA ASP A 434 -18.86 -34.82 -19.38
C ASP A 434 -18.71 -34.40 -17.91
N PRO A 435 -19.68 -34.72 -17.03
CA PRO A 435 -19.59 -34.40 -15.61
C PRO A 435 -18.53 -35.25 -14.92
N CYS A 436 -17.71 -34.61 -14.08
CA CYS A 436 -16.66 -35.29 -13.30
C CYS A 436 -17.25 -36.37 -12.37
N ALA A 437 -16.63 -37.56 -12.36
CA ALA A 437 -16.96 -38.61 -11.42
C ALA A 437 -16.64 -38.18 -9.96
N PRO A 438 -17.44 -38.60 -8.96
CA PRO A 438 -17.16 -38.29 -7.56
C PRO A 438 -15.94 -39.07 -7.05
N ASN A 439 -15.11 -38.41 -6.25
CA ASN A 439 -13.98 -39.05 -5.57
C ASN A 439 -14.48 -40.08 -4.53
N GLY A 440 -13.79 -41.22 -4.44
CA GLY A 440 -14.03 -42.23 -3.40
C GLY A 440 -13.61 -41.73 -2.01
N PRO A 441 -14.11 -42.38 -0.93
CA PRO A 441 -13.81 -41.96 0.43
C PRO A 441 -12.39 -42.35 0.87
N ASP A 442 -11.67 -41.38 1.42
CA ASP A 442 -10.40 -41.62 2.13
C ASP A 442 -10.64 -42.33 3.48
N GLY A 443 -9.61 -43.03 3.95
CA GLY A 443 -9.70 -43.96 5.08
C GLY A 443 -10.02 -43.31 6.43
N LEU A 444 -10.85 -44.01 7.22
CA LEU A 444 -11.25 -43.62 8.58
C LEU A 444 -10.11 -43.73 9.59
N CYS A 445 -10.01 -42.75 10.49
CA CYS A 445 -9.38 -42.92 11.80
C CYS A 445 -10.47 -43.16 12.85
N ASP A 446 -10.21 -44.03 13.83
CA ASP A 446 -11.20 -44.41 14.84
C ASP A 446 -11.64 -43.22 15.74
N PRO A 447 -12.94 -43.03 15.98
CA PRO A 447 -13.44 -42.00 16.89
C PRO A 447 -13.42 -42.46 18.35
N CYS A 448 -13.10 -41.54 19.27
CA CYS A 448 -13.28 -41.75 20.70
C CYS A 448 -14.77 -41.88 21.07
N GLY A 449 -15.09 -42.75 22.04
CA GLY A 449 -16.47 -43.06 22.42
C GLY A 449 -17.26 -41.88 23.03
N PRO A 450 -18.60 -41.87 22.89
CA PRO A 450 -19.44 -40.77 23.36
C PRO A 450 -19.72 -40.83 24.88
N GLY A 451 -19.92 -39.65 25.48
CA GLY A 451 -20.55 -39.51 26.79
C GLY A 451 -22.09 -39.48 26.70
N ASP A 452 -22.75 -39.53 27.85
CA ASP A 452 -24.21 -39.69 27.94
C ASP A 452 -25.01 -38.53 27.30
N PRO A 453 -26.17 -38.80 26.66
CA PRO A 453 -26.99 -37.76 26.03
C PRO A 453 -27.75 -36.91 27.05
N LEU A 454 -27.93 -35.62 26.73
CA LEU A 454 -28.95 -34.76 27.34
C LEU A 454 -30.26 -34.86 26.53
N ASP A 455 -31.41 -34.74 27.21
CA ASP A 455 -32.73 -34.74 26.56
C ASP A 455 -32.87 -33.59 25.54
N PRO A 456 -33.48 -33.83 24.37
CA PRO A 456 -33.67 -32.81 23.35
C PRO A 456 -34.86 -31.88 23.66
N ASP A 457 -34.63 -30.57 23.54
CA ASP A 457 -35.70 -29.57 23.49
C ASP A 457 -36.61 -29.81 22.27
N GLY A 458 -37.92 -29.54 22.43
CA GLY A 458 -38.93 -29.74 21.39
C GLY A 458 -38.75 -28.82 20.17
N PRO A 459 -39.29 -29.23 19.00
CA PRO A 459 -39.13 -28.46 17.76
C PRO A 459 -39.82 -27.10 17.83
N CYS A 460 -39.14 -26.06 17.34
CA CYS A 460 -39.74 -24.75 17.10
C CYS A 460 -40.60 -24.78 15.82
N ASP A 461 -41.73 -24.07 15.82
CA ASP A 461 -42.58 -23.95 14.63
C ASP A 461 -41.84 -23.28 13.45
N PRO A 462 -42.05 -23.75 12.21
CA PRO A 462 -41.41 -23.17 11.03
C PRO A 462 -41.98 -21.77 10.73
N CYS A 463 -41.09 -20.83 10.43
CA CYS A 463 -41.50 -19.53 9.89
C CYS A 463 -42.17 -19.69 8.52
N ALA A 464 -43.24 -18.92 8.28
CA ALA A 464 -43.93 -18.92 6.99
C ALA A 464 -42.98 -18.47 5.86
N PRO A 465 -43.07 -19.07 4.66
CA PRO A 465 -42.27 -18.65 3.52
C PRO A 465 -42.63 -17.22 3.11
N CYS A 466 -41.62 -16.44 2.72
CA CYS A 466 -41.84 -15.15 2.07
C CYS A 466 -42.30 -15.38 0.62
N ASP A 467 -43.28 -14.61 0.15
CA ASP A 467 -43.71 -14.66 -1.25
C ASP A 467 -42.54 -14.30 -2.20
N PRO A 468 -42.37 -15.02 -3.33
CA PRO A 468 -41.34 -14.68 -4.30
C PRO A 468 -41.66 -13.33 -4.95
N CYS A 469 -40.63 -12.49 -5.10
CA CYS A 469 -40.74 -11.29 -5.92
C CYS A 469 -41.07 -11.68 -7.37
N GLY A 470 -42.17 -11.14 -7.90
CA GLY A 470 -42.55 -11.36 -9.30
C GLY A 470 -41.48 -10.83 -10.27
N PRO A 471 -41.42 -11.37 -11.51
CA PRO A 471 -40.45 -10.91 -12.49
C PRO A 471 -40.67 -9.44 -12.85
N CYS A 472 -39.57 -8.70 -12.97
CA CYS A 472 -39.59 -7.34 -13.50
C CYS A 472 -40.20 -7.35 -14.91
N GLY A 473 -41.15 -6.45 -15.18
CA GLY A 473 -41.64 -6.23 -16.54
C GLY A 473 -40.52 -5.74 -17.48
N PRO A 474 -40.65 -5.96 -18.81
CA PRO A 474 -39.70 -5.38 -19.76
C PRO A 474 -39.72 -3.85 -19.65
N CYS A 475 -38.56 -3.23 -19.84
CA CYS A 475 -38.47 -1.77 -19.90
C CYS A 475 -39.21 -1.24 -21.14
N ASP A 476 -39.95 -0.14 -20.99
CA ASP A 476 -40.56 0.56 -22.13
C ASP A 476 -39.47 0.99 -23.13
N PRO A 477 -39.73 0.89 -24.46
CA PRO A 477 -38.78 1.36 -25.45
C PRO A 477 -38.62 2.88 -25.38
N CYS A 478 -37.38 3.36 -25.47
CA CYS A 478 -37.09 4.80 -25.51
C CYS A 478 -37.75 5.46 -26.74
N ASP A 479 -38.40 6.61 -26.53
CA ASP A 479 -38.92 7.43 -27.62
C ASP A 479 -37.81 7.80 -28.63
N PRO A 480 -38.10 7.79 -29.94
CA PRO A 480 -37.14 8.17 -30.96
C PRO A 480 -36.80 9.66 -30.85
N LEU A 481 -35.50 9.98 -30.89
CA LEU A 481 -35.02 11.36 -30.88
C LEU A 481 -35.57 12.12 -32.10
N GLY A 482 -36.26 13.23 -31.84
CA GLY A 482 -36.75 14.13 -32.88
C GLY A 482 -35.59 14.75 -33.69
N PRO A 483 -35.83 15.15 -34.95
CA PRO A 483 -34.77 15.62 -35.84
C PRO A 483 -34.15 16.93 -35.37
N VAL A 484 -32.82 16.97 -35.33
CA VAL A 484 -32.05 18.20 -35.12
C VAL A 484 -32.27 19.19 -36.27
N SER A 485 -32.88 20.33 -35.97
CA SER A 485 -33.06 21.44 -36.91
C SER A 485 -31.90 22.44 -36.83
N GLY A 486 -31.44 22.85 -38.02
CA GLY A 486 -30.28 23.67 -38.33
C GLY A 486 -29.82 24.76 -37.34
N ALA A 487 -28.50 24.89 -37.25
CA ALA A 487 -27.87 26.20 -37.09
C ALA A 487 -28.25 27.09 -38.29
N PRO A 488 -28.30 28.42 -38.09
CA PRO A 488 -27.10 29.17 -38.44
C PRO A 488 -26.69 30.26 -37.44
N GLU A 489 -25.42 30.62 -37.58
CA GLU A 489 -24.74 31.90 -37.29
C GLU A 489 -25.57 33.04 -36.67
N ASP A 490 -25.17 33.49 -35.47
CA ASP A 490 -24.76 34.90 -35.28
C ASP A 490 -23.90 35.04 -34.00
N LEU A 491 -22.62 35.43 -34.17
CA LEU A 491 -21.70 35.74 -33.05
C LEU A 491 -21.40 37.24 -33.03
N ALA A 492 -22.30 38.00 -32.41
CA ALA A 492 -22.13 39.44 -32.20
C ALA A 492 -21.95 39.80 -30.71
N SER A 493 -20.74 40.28 -30.39
CA SER A 493 -20.43 41.21 -29.27
C SER A 493 -20.77 40.80 -27.83
N VAL A 494 -19.73 40.35 -27.10
CA VAL A 494 -19.64 40.47 -25.63
C VAL A 494 -19.04 41.84 -25.27
N PRO A 495 -19.61 42.61 -24.32
CA PRO A 495 -18.90 43.67 -23.63
C PRO A 495 -18.41 43.20 -22.24
N VAL A 496 -17.09 43.08 -22.08
CA VAL A 496 -16.44 42.95 -20.76
C VAL A 496 -16.40 44.34 -20.11
N ALA A 497 -16.99 44.49 -18.93
CA ALA A 497 -16.92 45.74 -18.15
C ALA A 497 -15.96 45.59 -16.95
N GLY A 498 -14.67 45.77 -17.22
CA GLY A 498 -13.63 45.93 -16.20
C GLY A 498 -13.46 47.40 -15.79
N ARG A 499 -13.46 47.64 -14.48
CA ARG A 499 -13.19 48.92 -13.77
C ARG A 499 -12.17 49.87 -14.43
N THR A 500 -12.48 51.17 -14.39
CA THR A 500 -11.56 52.20 -13.87
C THR A 500 -12.33 53.41 -13.32
N ALA A 501 -11.69 54.19 -12.45
CA ALA A 501 -12.31 55.28 -11.68
C ALA A 501 -12.09 56.67 -12.31
N VAL A 502 -12.72 57.68 -11.69
CA VAL A 502 -12.36 59.12 -11.56
C VAL A 502 -13.61 60.00 -11.80
N GLY A 503 -13.93 60.87 -10.84
CA GLY A 503 -15.04 61.82 -10.88
C GLY A 503 -15.90 61.76 -9.63
#